data_AF-A0A959GHT0-F1
#
_entry.id   AF-A0A959GHT0-F1
#
_cell.length_a   1.000
_cell.length_b   1.000
_cell.length_c   1.000
_cell.angle_alpha   90.00
_cell.angle_beta   90.00
_cell.angle_gamma   90.00
#
_symmetry.space_group_name_H-M   'P 1'
#
loop_
_entity.id
_entity.type
_entity.pdbx_description
1 polymer ?
#
loop_
_entity_poly.entity_id
_entity_poly.type
_entity_poly.pdbx_seq_one_letter_code
_entity_poly.pdbx_strand_id
1 'polypeptide(L)' 'MAGSYESGEATIAAFHCTVHGAYLSGVREARTVIERR' A
#
# COMPACT_ATOMS: atom_id res chain seq x y z
N MET A 1 16.70 -8.73 -2.07
CA MET A 1 16.39 -7.97 -3.31
C MET A 1 15.56 -6.77 -2.91
N ALA A 2 15.92 -5.55 -3.32
CA ALA A 2 15.07 -4.37 -3.09
C ALA A 2 14.06 -4.27 -4.25
N GLY A 3 12.83 -4.73 -4.03
CA GLY A 3 11.70 -4.47 -4.93
C GLY A 3 11.09 -3.09 -4.65
N SER A 4 10.46 -2.48 -5.66
CA SER A 4 9.64 -1.28 -5.48
C SER A 4 8.27 -1.66 -4.93
N TYR A 5 7.79 -0.93 -3.92
CA TYR A 5 6.46 -1.09 -3.32
C TYR A 5 5.61 0.14 -3.64
N GLU A 6 4.34 -0.06 -3.99
CA GLU A 6 3.44 1.01 -4.41
C GLU A 6 2.23 1.11 -3.49
N SER A 7 2.02 2.31 -2.95
CA SER A 7 0.89 2.64 -2.08
C SER A 7 0.29 3.97 -2.50
N GLY A 8 -1.02 4.13 -2.23
CA GLY A 8 -1.78 5.35 -2.46
C GLY A 8 -3.23 5.02 -2.76
N GLU A 9 -4.06 6.06 -2.80
CA GLU A 9 -5.50 5.92 -3.07
C GLU A 9 -5.81 5.22 -4.40
N ALA A 10 -4.90 5.31 -5.38
CA ALA A 10 -5.03 4.65 -6.68
C ALA A 10 -4.75 3.13 -6.63
N THR A 11 -4.17 2.62 -5.54
CA THR A 11 -3.64 1.24 -5.44
C THR A 11 -4.60 0.26 -4.76
N ILE A 12 -5.79 0.73 -4.37
CA ILE A 12 -6.84 -0.06 -3.74
C ILE A 12 -8.19 0.14 -4.46
N ALA A 13 -8.55 -0.81 -5.32
CA ALA A 13 -9.74 -0.69 -6.17
C ALA A 13 -11.05 -0.49 -5.39
N ALA A 14 -11.17 -1.10 -4.21
CA ALA A 14 -12.37 -0.99 -3.36
C ALA A 14 -12.56 0.40 -2.71
N PHE A 15 -11.48 1.17 -2.56
CA PHE A 15 -11.48 2.47 -1.86
C PHE A 15 -10.73 3.54 -2.68
N HIS A 16 -10.91 3.49 -4.01
CA HIS A 16 -10.22 4.37 -4.95
C HIS A 16 -10.54 5.84 -4.69
N CYS A 17 -9.54 6.72 -4.77
CA CYS A 17 -9.66 8.17 -4.49
C CYS A 17 -10.25 8.49 -3.10
N THR A 18 -9.89 7.71 -2.08
CA THR A 18 -10.25 8.02 -0.69
C THR A 18 -9.03 8.06 0.22
N VAL A 19 -9.07 8.94 1.23
CA VAL A 19 -8.00 9.07 2.23
C VAL A 19 -7.81 7.77 3.02
N HIS A 20 -8.90 7.12 3.43
CA HIS A 20 -8.81 5.84 4.16
C HIS A 20 -8.29 4.71 3.25
N GLY A 21 -8.58 4.75 1.95
CA GLY A 21 -7.96 3.85 0.97
C GLY A 21 -6.44 4.00 0.90
N ALA A 22 -5.94 5.24 0.82
CA ALA A 22 -4.50 5.52 0.85
C ALA A 22 -3.83 5.06 2.16
N TYR A 23 -4.51 5.23 3.30
CA TYR A 23 -4.03 4.73 4.58
C TYR A 23 -3.90 3.20 4.58
N LEU A 24 -4.94 2.49 4.14
CA LEU A 24 -4.95 1.03 4.11
C LEU A 24 -3.90 0.45 3.15
N SER A 25 -3.73 1.04 1.96
CA SER A 25 -2.65 0.63 1.06
C SER A 25 -1.27 0.84 1.66
N GLY A 26 -1.09 1.91 2.45
CA GLY A 26 0.17 2.20 3.14
C GLY A 26 0.53 1.14 4.16
N VAL A 27 -0.45 0.72 4.96
CA VAL A 27 -0.28 -0.38 5.93
C VAL A 27 0.05 -1.70 5.21
N ARG A 28 -0.61 -1.98 4.08
CA ARG A 28 -0.35 -3.17 3.26
C ARG A 28 1.10 -3.24 2.77
N GLU A 29 1.59 -2.17 2.15
CA GLU A 29 2.96 -2.14 1.64
C GLU A 29 4.00 -2.12 2.77
N ALA A 30 3.75 -1.39 3.86
CA ALA A 30 4.62 -1.40 5.02
C ALA A 30 4.79 -2.80 5.61
N ARG A 31 3.69 -3.56 5.72
CA ARG A 31 3.73 -4.96 6.15
C ARG A 31 4.55 -5.82 5.20
N THR A 32 4.36 -5.64 3.90
CA THR A 32 5.11 -6.38 2.88
C THR A 32 6.61 -6.11 2.98
N VAL A 33 7.01 -4.85 3.22
CA VAL A 33 8.41 -4.49 3.47
C VAL A 33 8.96 -5.17 4.72
N ILE A 34 8.20 -5.21 5.82
CA ILE A 34 8.64 -5.84 7.07
C ILE A 34 8.80 -7.36 6.91
N GLU A 35 7.85 -8.01 6.23
CA GLU A 35 7.79 -9.47 6.11
C GLU A 35 8.71 -10.03 5.01
N ARG A 36 9.08 -9.22 4.01
CA ARG A 36 9.89 -9.64 2.84
C ARG A 36 11.29 -9.03 2.81
N ARG A 37 11.74 -8.38 3.88
CA ARG A 37 13.13 -7.92 4.06
C ARG A 37 13.97 -9.00 4.73
#